data_AF-A0A3D0Y0N9-F1
#
_entry.id   AF-A0A3D0Y0N9-F1
#
_cell.length_a   1.000
_cell.length_b   1.000
_cell.length_c   1.000
_cell.angle_alpha   90.00
_cell.angle_beta   90.00
_cell.angle_gamma   90.00
#
_symmetry.space_group_name_H-M   'P 1'
#
loop_
_entity.id
_entity.type
_entity.pdbx_description
1 polymer ?
#
loop_
_entity_poly.entity_id
_entity_poly.type
_entity_poly.pdbx_seq_one_letter_code
_entity_poly.pdbx_strand_id
1 'polypeptide(L)'
;MPFIGIFAKENDNNFIKNEINKYAISNKYDVININLKSLENLKNVKFDVLIIKENIIELLKRSNNIDKIINNSNYIIINTDINNDFIAEEKDNIITYGFNTNSDISISSIKDENILLCVKRKIKGIKEPIIEEQEVAINVRKHNINKLYNIMAIFTVLCLYGERLKNN
;
A
#
# COMPACT_ATOMS: atom_id res chain seq x y z
N MET A 1 15.89 8.88 1.23
CA MET A 1 14.65 9.04 2.01
C MET A 1 13.56 8.39 1.17
N PRO A 2 12.90 7.32 1.64
CA PRO A 2 11.82 6.68 0.90
C PRO A 2 10.80 7.68 0.37
N PHE A 3 10.50 7.65 -0.93
CA PHE A 3 9.50 8.52 -1.55
C PHE A 3 8.25 7.74 -1.95
N ILE A 4 7.13 8.07 -1.32
CA ILE A 4 5.87 7.34 -1.43
C ILE A 4 4.80 8.23 -2.05
N GLY A 5 4.18 7.73 -3.12
CA GLY A 5 3.01 8.34 -3.74
C GLY A 5 1.74 7.61 -3.32
N ILE A 6 0.67 8.34 -2.97
CA ILE A 6 -0.62 7.74 -2.60
C ILE A 6 -1.72 8.29 -3.52
N PHE A 7 -2.34 7.40 -4.29
CA PHE A 7 -3.53 7.69 -5.09
C PHE A 7 -4.78 7.13 -4.38
N ALA A 8 -5.43 7.98 -3.59
CA ALA A 8 -6.66 7.67 -2.87
C ALA A 8 -7.53 8.92 -2.66
N LYS A 9 -8.73 8.71 -2.10
CA LYS A 9 -9.56 9.79 -1.56
C LYS A 9 -8.82 10.53 -0.45
N GLU A 10 -9.07 11.84 -0.33
CA GLU A 10 -8.35 12.75 0.57
C GLU A 10 -8.27 12.26 2.04
N ASN A 11 -9.39 11.80 2.61
CA ASN A 11 -9.41 11.28 3.98
C ASN A 11 -8.51 10.05 4.17
N ASP A 12 -8.45 9.16 3.17
CA ASP A 12 -7.60 7.98 3.23
C ASP A 12 -6.13 8.32 3.01
N ASN A 13 -5.84 9.24 2.07
CA ASN A 13 -4.49 9.77 1.86
C ASN A 13 -3.91 10.32 3.16
N ASN A 14 -4.66 11.22 3.83
CA ASN A 14 -4.20 11.87 5.05
C ASN A 14 -4.00 10.84 6.18
N PHE A 15 -4.90 9.87 6.32
CA PHE A 15 -4.76 8.79 7.29
C PHE A 15 -3.50 7.94 7.04
N ILE A 16 -3.31 7.47 5.81
CA ILE A 16 -2.16 6.62 5.44
C ILE A 16 -0.84 7.37 5.64
N LYS A 17 -0.77 8.61 5.16
CA LYS A 17 0.40 9.46 5.32
C LYS A 17 0.77 9.68 6.79
N ASN A 18 -0.21 9.94 7.64
CA ASN A 18 0.03 10.18 9.07
C ASN A 18 0.49 8.92 9.78
N GLU A 19 -0.16 7.77 9.53
CA GLU A 19 0.20 6.53 10.20
C GLU A 19 1.55 5.98 9.71
N ILE A 20 1.87 6.03 8.41
CA ILE A 20 3.21 5.66 7.91
C ILE A 20 4.29 6.47 8.64
N ASN A 21 4.16 7.79 8.68
CA ASN A 21 5.14 8.66 9.34
C ASN A 21 5.21 8.48 10.86
N LYS A 22 4.15 7.95 11.48
CA LYS A 22 4.13 7.65 12.92
C LYS A 22 4.85 6.35 13.26
N TYR A 23 4.74 5.32 12.43
CA TYR A 23 5.42 4.02 12.66
C TYR A 23 6.80 3.94 12.01
N ALA A 24 7.18 4.98 11.28
CA ALA A 24 8.48 5.22 10.71
C ALA A 24 9.57 5.43 11.77
N ILE A 25 10.09 4.33 12.33
CA ILE A 25 11.08 4.39 13.44
C ILE A 25 12.50 4.64 12.89
N SER A 26 12.86 4.04 11.76
CA SER A 26 14.24 4.04 11.24
C SER A 26 14.41 4.98 10.05
N ASN A 27 13.33 5.29 9.34
CA ASN A 27 13.35 6.03 8.09
C ASN A 27 12.36 7.18 8.13
N LYS A 28 12.80 8.41 7.86
CA LYS A 28 11.85 9.47 7.50
C LYS A 28 11.28 9.12 6.11
N TYR A 29 9.96 9.09 5.98
CA TYR A 29 9.31 8.92 4.67
C TYR A 29 8.93 10.29 4.12
N ASP A 30 9.14 10.49 2.83
CA ASP A 30 8.50 11.58 2.12
C ASP A 30 7.26 11.01 1.42
N VAL A 31 6.10 11.53 1.80
CA VAL A 31 4.80 10.97 1.41
C VAL A 31 3.96 12.06 0.80
N ILE A 32 3.56 11.87 -0.46
CA ILE A 32 2.75 12.81 -1.20
C ILE A 32 1.41 12.22 -1.63
N ASN A 33 0.40 13.07 -1.67
CA ASN A 33 -0.92 12.74 -2.18
C ASN A 33 -0.91 12.98 -3.69
N ILE A 34 -1.28 11.98 -4.47
CA ILE A 34 -1.45 12.06 -5.91
C ILE A 34 -2.95 12.18 -6.21
N ASN A 35 -3.28 13.18 -7.01
CA ASN A 35 -4.61 13.38 -7.57
C ASN A 35 -4.50 13.74 -9.06
N LEU A 36 -5.64 13.79 -9.76
CA LEU A 36 -5.69 14.09 -11.19
C LEU A 36 -4.99 15.40 -11.58
N LYS A 37 -5.05 16.43 -10.73
CA LYS A 37 -4.41 17.74 -11.00
C LYS A 37 -2.89 17.67 -10.90
N SER A 38 -2.35 16.78 -10.06
CA SER A 38 -0.90 16.61 -9.87
C SER A 38 -0.21 15.71 -10.89
N LEU A 39 -0.97 14.96 -11.70
CA LEU A 39 -0.43 13.93 -12.59
C LEU A 39 0.62 14.45 -13.58
N GLU A 40 0.38 15.62 -14.16
CA GLU A 40 1.29 16.22 -15.15
C GLU A 40 2.66 16.54 -14.56
N ASN A 41 2.68 17.01 -13.30
CA ASN A 41 3.91 17.36 -12.60
C ASN A 41 4.66 16.12 -12.09
N LEU A 42 3.94 15.03 -11.83
CA LEU A 42 4.49 13.82 -11.22
C LEU A 42 4.83 12.72 -12.24
N LYS A 43 4.49 12.88 -13.52
CA LYS A 43 4.66 11.85 -14.56
C LYS A 43 6.09 11.28 -14.70
N ASN A 44 7.10 12.07 -14.37
CA ASN A 44 8.52 11.68 -14.46
C ASN A 44 9.16 11.40 -13.08
N VAL A 45 8.37 11.44 -12.01
CA VAL A 45 8.84 11.17 -10.66
C VAL A 45 9.01 9.66 -10.49
N LYS A 46 10.15 9.26 -9.91
CA LYS A 46 10.37 7.88 -9.47
C LYS A 46 9.91 7.74 -8.03
N PHE A 47 8.92 6.89 -7.81
CA PHE A 47 8.45 6.55 -6.47
C PHE A 47 9.11 5.25 -6.02
N ASP A 48 9.56 5.19 -4.77
CA ASP A 48 9.98 3.93 -4.18
C ASP A 48 8.76 3.02 -3.97
N VAL A 49 7.63 3.61 -3.58
CA VAL A 49 6.35 2.91 -3.44
C VAL A 49 5.21 3.79 -3.94
N LEU A 50 4.34 3.22 -4.78
CA LEU A 50 3.09 3.84 -5.22
C LEU A 50 1.91 3.04 -4.66
N ILE A 51 1.06 3.68 -3.87
CA ILE A 51 -0.17 3.08 -3.34
C ILE A 51 -1.35 3.51 -4.21
N ILE A 52 -2.09 2.56 -4.76
CA ILE A 52 -3.27 2.82 -5.60
C ILE A 52 -4.50 2.20 -4.91
N LYS A 53 -5.37 3.06 -4.38
CA LYS A 53 -6.62 2.67 -3.70
C LYS A 53 -7.88 2.87 -4.54
N GLU A 54 -7.74 3.54 -5.68
CA GLU A 54 -8.84 3.77 -6.61
C GLU A 54 -8.81 2.74 -7.75
N ASN A 55 -9.84 2.74 -8.59
CA ASN A 55 -9.92 1.84 -9.73
C ASN A 55 -8.90 2.26 -10.80
N ILE A 56 -7.87 1.44 -11.02
CA ILE A 56 -6.75 1.72 -11.90
C ILE A 56 -7.19 1.84 -13.36
N ILE A 57 -8.15 1.02 -13.80
CA ILE A 57 -8.65 1.06 -15.18
C ILE A 57 -9.35 2.41 -15.44
N GLU A 58 -10.17 2.88 -14.49
CA GLU A 58 -10.81 4.18 -14.58
C GLU A 58 -9.80 5.32 -14.57
N LEU A 59 -8.76 5.21 -13.75
CA LEU A 59 -7.66 6.16 -13.71
C LEU A 59 -6.95 6.24 -15.07
N LEU A 60 -6.55 5.11 -15.64
CA LEU A 60 -5.87 5.04 -16.94
C LEU A 60 -6.70 5.67 -18.07
N LYS A 61 -8.02 5.46 -18.06
CA LYS A 61 -8.95 6.12 -19.00
C LYS A 61 -8.97 7.65 -18.89
N ARG A 62 -8.70 8.19 -17.69
CA ARG A 62 -8.73 9.64 -17.43
C ARG A 62 -7.41 10.33 -17.77
N SER A 63 -6.27 9.64 -17.76
CA SER A 63 -4.98 10.24 -18.08
C SER A 63 -3.87 9.22 -18.38
N ASN A 64 -3.23 9.39 -19.55
CA ASN A 64 -2.05 8.62 -19.95
C ASN A 64 -0.81 8.88 -19.07
N ASN A 65 -0.83 9.92 -18.21
CA ASN A 65 0.28 10.18 -17.29
C ASN A 65 0.31 9.15 -16.14
N ILE A 66 -0.80 8.46 -15.87
CA ILE A 66 -0.88 7.46 -14.80
C ILE A 66 -0.04 6.24 -15.16
N ASP A 67 -0.07 5.79 -16.43
CA ASP A 67 0.84 4.75 -16.93
C ASP A 67 2.31 5.09 -16.68
N LYS A 68 2.69 6.36 -16.90
CA LYS A 68 4.07 6.81 -16.67
C LYS A 68 4.45 6.76 -15.20
N ILE A 69 3.55 7.19 -14.31
CA ILE A 69 3.77 7.14 -12.86
C ILE A 69 3.91 5.68 -12.39
N ILE A 70 3.00 4.80 -12.83
CA ILE A 70 3.04 3.36 -12.53
C ILE A 70 4.38 2.76 -12.99
N ASN A 71 4.78 3.01 -14.23
CA ASN A 71 6.00 2.46 -14.81
C ASN A 71 7.29 3.01 -14.16
N ASN A 72 7.24 4.21 -13.61
CA ASN A 72 8.37 4.82 -12.89
C ASN A 72 8.44 4.43 -11.40
N SER A 73 7.48 3.65 -10.90
CA SER A 73 7.41 3.25 -9.50
C SER A 73 8.13 1.93 -9.26
N ASN A 74 8.97 1.87 -8.24
CA ASN A 74 9.73 0.66 -7.89
C ASN A 74 8.80 -0.42 -7.37
N TYR A 75 7.89 -0.10 -6.44
CA TYR A 75 6.82 -0.99 -5.98
C TYR A 75 5.45 -0.36 -6.18
N ILE A 76 4.44 -1.18 -6.46
CA ILE A 76 3.04 -0.77 -6.55
C ILE A 76 2.23 -1.58 -5.56
N ILE A 77 1.48 -0.91 -4.69
CA ILE A 77 0.59 -1.54 -3.71
C ILE A 77 -0.86 -1.26 -4.14
N ILE A 78 -1.63 -2.30 -4.44
CA ILE A 78 -2.96 -2.14 -5.05
C ILE A 78 -4.04 -2.95 -4.35
N ASN A 79 -5.22 -2.34 -4.20
CA ASN A 79 -6.40 -3.01 -3.64
C ASN A 79 -7.09 -3.87 -4.70
N THR A 80 -7.06 -5.19 -4.57
CA THR A 80 -7.68 -6.16 -5.50
C THR A 80 -9.19 -6.28 -5.34
N ASP A 81 -9.77 -5.87 -4.22
CA ASP A 81 -11.23 -5.84 -4.08
C ASP A 81 -11.86 -4.74 -4.94
N ILE A 82 -11.06 -3.73 -5.33
CA ILE A 82 -11.46 -2.64 -6.26
C ILE A 82 -10.92 -2.89 -7.67
N ASN A 83 -9.78 -3.57 -7.78
CA ASN A 83 -9.04 -3.81 -9.01
C ASN A 83 -8.95 -5.32 -9.30
N ASN A 84 -10.08 -6.01 -9.23
CA ASN A 84 -10.18 -7.46 -9.43
C ASN A 84 -9.75 -7.90 -10.84
N ASP A 85 -10.01 -7.07 -11.85
CA ASP A 85 -9.65 -7.32 -13.25
C ASP A 85 -8.21 -6.90 -13.57
N PHE A 86 -7.50 -6.29 -12.60
CA PHE A 86 -6.10 -5.95 -12.77
C PHE A 86 -5.26 -7.22 -12.67
N ILE A 87 -4.92 -7.78 -13.82
CA ILE A 87 -3.97 -8.88 -13.91
C ILE A 87 -2.59 -8.31 -13.63
N ALA A 88 -2.08 -8.55 -12.43
CA ALA A 88 -0.69 -8.31 -12.09
C ALA A 88 0.17 -9.35 -12.83
N GLU A 89 0.36 -9.19 -14.14
CA GLU A 89 1.28 -10.05 -14.90
C GLU A 89 2.69 -9.90 -14.32
N GLU A 90 3.20 -11.01 -13.74
CA GLU A 90 4.61 -11.37 -13.46
C GLU A 90 5.53 -10.29 -12.87
N LYS A 91 4.97 -9.28 -12.23
CA LYS A 91 5.74 -8.21 -11.61
C LYS A 91 5.87 -8.47 -10.13
N ASP A 92 7.01 -9.01 -9.73
CA ASP A 92 7.41 -9.22 -8.32
C ASP A 92 7.22 -7.97 -7.45
N ASN A 93 7.26 -6.80 -8.08
CA ASN A 93 7.13 -5.49 -7.46
C ASN A 93 5.69 -4.95 -7.32
N ILE A 94 4.69 -5.65 -7.85
CA ILE A 94 3.27 -5.37 -7.55
C ILE A 94 2.89 -6.19 -6.34
N ILE A 95 2.38 -5.56 -5.29
CA ILE A 95 1.88 -6.21 -4.08
C ILE A 95 0.40 -5.94 -3.96
N THR A 96 -0.38 -7.01 -3.99
CA THR A 96 -1.83 -6.94 -3.91
C THR A 96 -2.31 -7.05 -2.47
N TYR A 97 -3.37 -6.32 -2.14
CA TYR A 97 -4.01 -6.44 -0.83
C TYR A 97 -5.53 -6.38 -0.94
N GLY A 98 -6.23 -7.08 -0.06
CA GLY A 98 -7.69 -7.11 -0.05
C GLY A 98 -8.25 -8.19 0.86
N PHE A 99 -9.56 -8.17 1.08
CA PHE A 99 -10.29 -9.26 1.73
C PHE A 99 -10.33 -10.51 0.85
N ASN A 100 -10.18 -10.37 -0.47
CA ASN A 100 -10.01 -11.51 -1.35
C ASN A 100 -8.79 -12.36 -0.95
N THR A 101 -9.02 -13.67 -0.78
CA THR A 101 -8.01 -14.68 -0.46
C THR A 101 -6.95 -14.87 -1.55
N ASN A 102 -7.12 -14.31 -2.74
CA ASN A 102 -6.09 -14.35 -3.79
C ASN A 102 -5.05 -13.22 -3.67
N SER A 103 -5.25 -12.25 -2.77
CA SER A 103 -4.33 -11.12 -2.56
C SER A 103 -3.06 -11.56 -1.82
N ASP A 104 -1.92 -10.96 -2.14
CA ASP A 104 -0.64 -11.20 -1.44
C ASP A 104 -0.76 -10.94 0.06
N ILE A 105 -1.52 -9.90 0.42
CA ILE A 105 -1.83 -9.55 1.81
C ILE A 105 -3.34 -9.54 2.00
N SER A 106 -3.85 -10.36 2.92
CA SER A 106 -5.29 -10.41 3.24
C SER A 106 -5.56 -10.46 4.73
N ILE A 107 -6.78 -10.09 5.12
CA ILE A 107 -7.25 -10.29 6.50
C ILE A 107 -7.78 -11.72 6.62
N SER A 108 -7.17 -12.55 7.47
CA SER A 108 -7.65 -13.91 7.79
C SER A 108 -8.62 -13.92 8.97
N SER A 109 -8.58 -12.93 9.86
CA SER A 109 -9.51 -12.81 10.99
C SER A 109 -9.68 -11.38 11.48
N ILE A 110 -10.87 -11.06 12.01
CA ILE A 110 -11.19 -9.82 12.70
C ILE A 110 -11.87 -10.18 14.02
N LYS A 111 -11.30 -9.71 15.13
CA LYS A 111 -11.89 -9.89 16.47
C LYS A 111 -11.67 -8.64 17.31
N ASP A 112 -12.76 -7.94 17.60
CA ASP A 112 -12.77 -6.69 18.37
C ASP A 112 -11.78 -5.65 17.82
N GLU A 113 -10.71 -5.36 18.55
CA GLU A 113 -9.65 -4.42 18.17
C GLU A 113 -8.41 -5.13 17.61
N ASN A 114 -8.54 -6.39 17.17
CA ASN A 114 -7.44 -7.16 16.61
C ASN A 114 -7.80 -7.68 15.22
N ILE A 115 -6.86 -7.56 14.30
CA ILE A 115 -6.91 -8.22 12.99
C ILE A 115 -5.73 -9.15 12.83
N LEU A 116 -5.96 -10.23 12.10
CA LEU A 116 -4.91 -11.14 11.66
C LEU A 116 -4.69 -10.91 10.16
N LEU A 117 -3.53 -10.39 9.80
CA LEU A 117 -3.10 -10.27 8.41
C LEU A 117 -2.30 -11.50 8.02
N CYS A 118 -2.56 -12.03 6.84
CA CYS A 118 -1.82 -13.12 6.22
C CYS A 118 -1.02 -12.57 5.04
N VAL A 119 0.29 -12.81 5.05
CA VAL A 119 1.21 -12.62 3.92
C VAL A 119 1.33 -13.96 3.19
N LYS A 120 0.84 -14.04 1.95
CA LYS A 120 0.67 -15.30 1.21
C LYS A 120 1.82 -15.70 0.32
N ARG A 121 2.75 -14.78 0.04
CA ARG A 121 3.96 -15.09 -0.71
C ARG A 121 5.16 -14.35 -0.14
N LYS A 122 6.34 -14.84 -0.50
CA LYS A 122 7.59 -14.11 -0.30
C LYS A 122 7.57 -12.76 -1.03
N ILE A 123 7.86 -11.68 -0.31
CA ILE A 123 7.97 -10.33 -0.88
C ILE A 123 9.40 -9.84 -0.69
N LYS A 124 10.04 -9.40 -1.76
CA LYS A 124 11.38 -8.80 -1.67
C LYS A 124 11.29 -7.44 -0.96
N GLY A 125 11.99 -7.28 0.15
CA GLY A 125 12.11 -5.97 0.82
C GLY A 125 12.97 -4.98 0.03
N ILE A 126 12.84 -3.69 0.36
CA ILE A 126 13.67 -2.60 -0.18
C ILE A 126 14.99 -2.47 0.59
N LYS A 127 14.95 -2.64 1.92
CA LYS A 127 16.13 -2.46 2.80
C LYS A 127 16.61 -3.73 3.50
N GLU A 128 15.75 -4.72 3.67
CA GLU A 128 15.92 -5.89 4.53
C GLU A 128 15.55 -7.19 3.78
N PRO A 129 15.83 -8.40 4.32
CA PRO A 129 15.64 -9.66 3.61
C PRO A 129 14.17 -9.90 3.22
N ILE A 130 13.97 -10.91 2.40
CA ILE A 130 12.68 -11.39 1.93
C ILE A 130 11.68 -11.47 3.09
N ILE A 131 10.53 -10.79 2.96
CA ILE A 131 9.38 -10.93 3.84
C ILE A 131 8.79 -12.30 3.56
N GLU A 132 8.90 -13.21 4.52
CA GLU A 132 8.37 -14.57 4.42
C GLU A 132 6.86 -14.63 4.61
N GLU A 133 6.28 -15.73 4.12
CA GLU A 133 4.88 -16.10 4.37
C GLU A 133 4.63 -16.27 5.86
N GLN A 134 3.62 -15.57 6.38
CA GLN A 134 3.34 -15.54 7.82
C GLN A 134 1.96 -14.96 8.10
N GLU A 135 1.49 -15.16 9.33
CA GLU A 135 0.36 -14.42 9.91
C GLU A 135 0.86 -13.40 10.94
N VAL A 136 0.31 -12.18 10.88
CA VAL A 136 0.67 -11.05 11.72
C VAL A 136 -0.58 -10.51 12.41
N ALA A 137 -0.61 -10.61 13.74
CA ALA A 137 -1.64 -9.99 14.54
C ALA A 137 -1.35 -8.49 14.71
N ILE A 138 -2.34 -7.65 14.40
CA ILE A 138 -2.27 -6.19 14.54
C ILE A 138 -3.41 -5.73 15.41
N ASN A 139 -3.08 -4.94 16.43
CA ASN A 139 -4.09 -4.23 17.19
C ASN A 139 -4.51 -2.96 16.43
N VAL A 140 -5.79 -2.89 16.10
CA VAL A 140 -6.42 -1.73 15.46
C VAL A 140 -7.31 -1.05 16.49
N ARG A 141 -6.95 0.19 16.88
CA ARG A 141 -7.79 1.01 17.76
C ARG A 141 -9.23 1.02 17.24
N LYS A 142 -10.21 1.00 18.14
CA LYS A 142 -11.66 0.85 17.85
C LYS A 142 -12.19 1.65 16.65
N HIS A 143 -11.74 2.88 16.45
CA HIS A 143 -12.20 3.75 15.36
C HIS A 143 -11.52 3.47 14.00
N ASN A 144 -10.43 2.70 13.99
CA ASN A 144 -9.66 2.37 12.79
C ASN A 144 -10.09 1.05 12.15
N ILE A 145 -10.97 0.26 12.79
CA ILE A 145 -11.50 -0.98 12.19
C ILE A 145 -12.33 -0.72 10.93
N ASN A 146 -12.83 0.50 10.73
CA ASN A 146 -13.48 0.87 9.46
C ASN A 146 -12.46 1.30 8.38
N LYS A 147 -11.16 1.28 8.70
CA LYS A 147 -10.04 1.69 7.85
C LYS A 147 -9.11 0.53 7.49
N LEU A 148 -9.62 -0.70 7.48
CA LEU A 148 -8.83 -1.91 7.25
C LEU A 148 -8.02 -1.89 5.96
N TYR A 149 -8.60 -1.44 4.85
CA TYR A 149 -7.85 -1.26 3.60
C TYR A 149 -6.67 -0.29 3.74
N ASN A 150 -6.80 0.76 4.57
CA ASN A 150 -5.68 1.67 4.82
C ASN A 150 -4.62 0.97 5.65
N ILE A 151 -5.03 0.24 6.69
CA ILE A 151 -4.12 -0.50 7.58
C ILE A 151 -3.32 -1.54 6.79
N MET A 152 -3.94 -2.25 5.85
CA MET A 152 -3.25 -3.19 4.98
C MET A 152 -2.21 -2.48 4.09
N ALA A 153 -2.57 -1.37 3.44
CA ALA A 153 -1.61 -0.59 2.65
C ALA A 153 -0.43 -0.07 3.50
N ILE A 154 -0.71 0.43 4.72
CA ILE A 154 0.31 0.89 5.67
C ILE A 154 1.22 -0.26 6.10
N PHE A 155 0.64 -1.41 6.45
CA PHE A 155 1.38 -2.62 6.81
C PHE A 155 2.34 -3.02 5.70
N THR A 156 1.87 -3.09 4.45
CA THR A 156 2.69 -3.44 3.29
C THR A 156 3.87 -2.50 3.12
N VAL A 157 3.67 -1.18 3.25
CA VAL A 157 4.76 -0.20 3.19
C VAL A 157 5.78 -0.47 4.29
N LEU A 158 5.36 -0.61 5.54
CA LEU A 158 6.28 -0.80 6.67
C LEU A 158 7.09 -2.10 6.51
N CYS A 159 6.44 -3.19 6.09
CA CYS A 159 7.11 -4.46 5.82
C CYS A 159 8.21 -4.33 4.75
N LEU A 160 7.98 -3.58 3.67
CA LEU A 160 9.00 -3.36 2.63
C LEU A 160 10.28 -2.72 3.17
N TYR A 161 10.20 -1.98 4.26
CA TYR A 161 11.33 -1.31 4.89
C TYR A 161 11.83 -1.99 6.18
N GLY A 162 11.36 -3.20 6.48
CA GLY A 162 11.72 -3.92 7.71
C GLY A 162 11.10 -3.32 8.98
N GLU A 163 10.13 -2.40 8.83
CA GLU A 163 9.43 -1.77 9.94
C GLU A 163 8.16 -2.54 10.30
N ARG A 164 7.67 -2.37 11.52
CA ARG A 164 6.48 -3.08 12.02
C ARG A 164 5.45 -2.08 12.52
N LEU A 165 4.18 -2.37 12.25
CA LEU A 165 3.07 -1.79 13.01
C LEU A 165 3.21 -2.25 14.46
N LYS A 166 3.77 -1.40 15.31
CA LYS A 166 3.90 -1.66 16.74
C LYS A 166 2.69 -1.09 17.48
N ASN A 167 2.25 -1.81 18.50
CA ASN A 167 1.28 -1.31 19.47
C ASN A 167 1.99 -0.22 20.30
N ASN A 168 1.49 1.01 20.23
CA ASN A 168 1.77 2.05 21.23
C ASN A 168 0.65 2.09 22.25
#